data_AF-A0A0A2MKW8-F1
#
_entry.id   AF-A0A0A2MKW8-F1
#
_cell.length_a   1.000
_cell.length_b   1.000
_cell.length_c   1.000
_cell.angle_alpha   90.00
_cell.angle_beta   90.00
_cell.angle_gamma   90.00
#
_symmetry.space_group_name_H-M   'P 1'
#
loop_
_entity.id
_entity.type
_entity.pdbx_description
1 polymer ?
#
loop_
_entity_poly.entity_id
_entity_poly.type
_entity_poly.pdbx_seq_one_letter_code
_entity_poly.pdbx_strand_id
1 'polypeptide(L)' 'MDYQKILNVSESKLQLRFSDVVENIKDCIISGSTGGEIISKVGKYLKDLKFTDIEAYLVIENDIITYLKTCKENGIIII' A
#
# COMPACT_ATOMS: atom_id res chain seq x y z
N MET A 1 -9.75 6.16 9.17
CA MET A 1 -8.68 6.05 8.15
C MET A 1 -9.17 5.14 7.03
N ASP A 2 -8.87 5.48 5.77
CA ASP A 2 -9.40 4.79 4.60
C ASP A 2 -8.38 3.83 3.95
N TYR A 3 -8.17 2.67 4.57
CA TYR A 3 -7.38 1.58 3.97
C TYR A 3 -8.09 0.97 2.74
N GLN A 4 -9.40 1.18 2.58
CA GLN A 4 -10.14 0.70 1.43
C GLN A 4 -9.67 1.39 0.16
N LYS A 5 -9.25 2.66 0.24
CA LYS A 5 -8.63 3.35 -0.90
C LYS A 5 -7.36 2.64 -1.40
N ILE A 6 -6.49 2.18 -0.49
CA ILE A 6 -5.28 1.42 -0.84
C ILE A 6 -5.67 0.12 -1.55
N LEU A 7 -6.65 -0.60 -1.00
CA LEU A 7 -7.11 -1.85 -1.55
C LEU A 7 -7.74 -1.68 -2.94
N ASN A 8 -8.64 -0.71 -3.10
CA ASN A 8 -9.33 -0.43 -4.37
C ASN A 8 -8.35 -0.07 -5.49
N VAL A 9 -7.34 0.75 -5.19
CA VAL A 9 -6.28 1.08 -6.17
C VAL A 9 -5.49 -0.16 -6.56
N SER A 10 -5.12 -0.99 -5.56
CA SER A 10 -4.35 -2.21 -5.80
C SER A 10 -5.14 -3.18 -6.66
N GLU A 11 -6.41 -3.47 -6.33
CA GLU A 11 -7.28 -4.34 -7.12
C GLU A 11 -7.52 -3.78 -8.52
N SER A 12 -7.78 -2.47 -8.65
CA SER A 12 -8.04 -1.88 -9.96
C SER A 12 -6.85 -1.91 -10.91
N LYS A 13 -5.61 -1.81 -10.40
CA LYS A 13 -4.41 -1.65 -11.23
C LYS A 13 -3.55 -2.90 -11.34
N LEU A 14 -3.60 -3.78 -10.34
CA LEU A 14 -2.68 -4.92 -10.23
C LEU A 14 -3.38 -6.27 -10.39
N GLN A 15 -4.68 -6.38 -10.14
CA GLN A 15 -5.37 -7.69 -10.05
C GLN A 15 -5.14 -8.62 -11.25
N LEU A 16 -5.05 -8.08 -12.46
CA LEU A 16 -4.92 -8.89 -13.69
C LEU A 16 -3.50 -9.39 -13.97
N ARG A 17 -2.47 -8.68 -13.51
CA ARG A 17 -1.06 -8.95 -13.88
C ARG A 17 -0.16 -9.23 -12.67
N PHE A 18 -0.54 -8.75 -11.50
CA PHE A 18 0.21 -8.80 -10.26
C PHE A 18 -0.74 -9.16 -9.09
N SER A 19 -1.56 -10.22 -9.27
CA SER A 19 -2.51 -10.68 -8.26
C SER A 19 -1.86 -10.94 -6.90
N ASP A 20 -0.65 -11.48 -6.90
CA ASP A 20 0.10 -11.79 -5.68
C ASP A 20 0.46 -10.53 -4.90
N VAL A 21 0.69 -9.41 -5.58
CA VAL A 21 0.92 -8.10 -4.95
C VAL A 21 -0.35 -7.62 -4.26
N VAL A 22 -1.52 -7.83 -4.87
CA VAL A 22 -2.81 -7.50 -4.26
C VAL A 22 -3.06 -8.34 -3.02
N GLU A 23 -2.77 -9.64 -3.05
CA GLU A 23 -2.91 -10.52 -1.89
C GLU A 23 -1.98 -10.11 -0.75
N ASN A 24 -0.71 -9.81 -1.04
CA ASN A 24 0.23 -9.32 -0.03
C ASN A 24 -0.21 -8.00 0.60
N ILE A 25 -0.81 -7.09 -0.18
CA ILE A 25 -1.39 -5.85 0.34
C ILE A 25 -2.58 -6.14 1.25
N LYS A 26 -3.46 -7.08 0.86
CA LYS A 26 -4.58 -7.55 1.71
C LYS A 26 -4.07 -8.10 3.03
N ASP A 27 -3.03 -8.94 3.01
CA ASP A 27 -2.43 -9.51 4.21
C ASP A 27 -1.81 -8.42 5.12
N CYS A 28 -1.18 -7.40 4.53
CA CYS A 28 -0.69 -6.24 5.28
C CYS A 28 -1.82 -5.48 5.98
N ILE A 29 -2.98 -5.34 5.32
CA ILE A 29 -4.16 -4.67 5.87
C ILE A 29 -4.80 -5.52 6.98
N ILE A 30 -5.03 -6.81 6.74
CA ILE A 30 -5.70 -7.71 7.69
C ILE A 30 -4.84 -7.91 8.95
N SER A 31 -3.51 -7.91 8.82
CA SER A 31 -2.59 -8.11 9.94
C SER A 31 -2.32 -6.85 10.78
N GLY A 32 -2.94 -5.71 10.46
CA GLY A 32 -2.82 -4.47 11.24
C GLY A 32 -4.02 -4.25 12.16
N SER A 33 -3.77 -3.89 13.41
CA SER A 33 -4.81 -3.68 14.43
C SER A 33 -5.35 -2.25 14.44
N THR A 34 -4.58 -1.31 13.88
CA THR A 34 -4.93 0.11 13.79
C THR A 34 -4.61 0.66 12.40
N GLY A 35 -5.23 1.81 12.05
CA GLY A 35 -4.91 2.49 10.79
C GLY A 35 -3.41 2.80 10.64
N GLY A 36 -2.74 3.24 11.71
CA GLY A 36 -1.31 3.52 11.70
C GLY A 36 -0.46 2.26 11.46
N GLU A 37 -0.82 1.13 12.07
CA GLU A 37 -0.13 -0.15 11.82
C GLU A 37 -0.30 -0.62 10.37
N ILE A 38 -1.53 -0.52 9.83
CA ILE A 38 -1.82 -0.89 8.43
C ILE A 38 -0.95 -0.09 7.47
N ILE A 39 -0.86 1.22 7.65
CA ILE A 39 0.03 2.09 6.85
C ILE A 39 1.47 1.64 6.97
N SER A 40 1.96 1.44 8.19
CA SER A 40 3.37 1.11 8.42
C SER A 40 3.73 -0.19 7.70
N LYS A 41 2.85 -1.21 7.80
CA LYS A 41 2.99 -2.49 7.11
C LYS A 41 2.94 -2.34 5.59
N VAL A 42 1.90 -1.69 5.05
CA VAL A 42 1.76 -1.46 3.60
C VAL A 42 2.93 -0.63 3.07
N GLY A 43 3.31 0.43 3.75
CA GLY A 43 4.42 1.29 3.37
C GLY A 43 5.77 0.56 3.39
N LYS A 44 5.98 -0.35 4.35
CA LYS A 44 7.15 -1.24 4.36
C LYS A 44 7.11 -2.20 3.17
N TYR A 45 5.99 -2.86 2.95
CA TYR A 45 5.81 -3.76 1.81
C TYR A 45 6.09 -3.06 0.47
N LEU A 46 5.60 -1.84 0.26
CA LEU A 46 5.86 -1.08 -0.97
C LEU A 46 7.33 -0.70 -1.14
N LYS A 47 8.06 -0.42 -0.05
CA LYS A 47 9.51 -0.22 -0.12
C LYS A 47 10.22 -1.49 -0.57
N ASP A 48 9.79 -2.65 -0.07
CA ASP A 48 10.38 -3.94 -0.45
C ASP A 48 9.99 -4.32 -1.89
N LEU A 49 8.75 -4.01 -2.31
CA LEU A 49 8.25 -4.21 -3.67
C LEU A 49 9.10 -3.46 -4.70
N LYS A 50 9.57 -2.25 -4.38
CA LYS A 50 10.49 -1.48 -5.25
C LYS A 50 11.72 -2.25 -5.68
N PHE A 51 12.24 -3.14 -4.83
CA PHE A 51 13.45 -3.90 -5.09
C PHE A 51 13.18 -5.31 -5.64
N THR A 52 11.99 -5.84 -5.38
CA THR A 52 11.61 -7.23 -5.73
C THR A 52 10.80 -7.32 -7.02
N ASP A 53 9.90 -6.37 -7.26
CA ASP A 53 9.10 -6.26 -8.48
C ASP A 53 8.87 -4.78 -8.82
N ILE A 54 9.84 -4.22 -9.56
CA ILE A 54 9.82 -2.82 -9.97
C ILE A 54 8.66 -2.49 -10.92
N GLU A 55 8.20 -3.46 -11.73
CA GLU A 55 7.07 -3.23 -12.65
C GLU A 55 5.79 -3.00 -11.86
N ALA A 56 5.49 -3.89 -10.90
CA ALA A 56 4.34 -3.74 -10.02
C ALA A 56 4.42 -2.44 -9.21
N TYR A 57 5.60 -2.13 -8.67
CA TYR A 57 5.83 -0.90 -7.90
C TYR A 57 5.49 0.36 -8.70
N LEU A 58 5.97 0.47 -9.94
CA LEU A 58 5.73 1.65 -10.79
C LEU A 58 4.25 1.86 -11.12
N VAL A 59 3.46 0.79 -11.19
CA VAL A 59 2.01 0.87 -11.49
C VAL A 59 1.22 1.52 -10.36
N ILE A 60 1.63 1.30 -9.09
CA ILE A 60 0.89 1.78 -7.91
C ILE A 60 1.57 2.90 -7.12
N GLU A 61 2.85 3.20 -7.41
CA GLU A 61 3.63 4.23 -6.71
C GLU A 61 2.89 5.57 -6.70
N ASN A 62 2.41 6.03 -7.85
CA ASN A 62 1.80 7.36 -7.96
C ASN A 62 0.52 7.52 -7.13
N ASP A 63 -0.25 6.45 -6.89
CA ASP A 63 -1.52 6.54 -6.18
C ASP A 63 -1.36 6.21 -4.70
N ILE A 64 -0.70 5.10 -4.39
CA ILE A 64 -0.61 4.59 -3.01
C ILE A 64 0.49 5.33 -2.26
N ILE A 65 1.67 5.57 -2.86
CA ILE A 65 2.76 6.27 -2.16
C ILE A 65 2.41 7.75 -1.97
N THR A 66 1.77 8.39 -2.95
CA THR A 66 1.28 9.77 -2.78
C THR A 66 0.27 9.86 -1.65
N TYR A 67 -0.70 8.93 -1.60
CA TYR A 67 -1.66 8.87 -0.49
C TYR A 67 -0.98 8.71 0.87
N LEU A 68 -0.02 7.78 0.98
CA LEU A 68 0.73 7.55 2.22
C LEU A 68 1.58 8.76 2.62
N LYS A 69 2.21 9.45 1.66
CA LYS A 69 2.95 10.71 1.91
C LYS A 69 2.02 11.81 2.43
N THR A 70 0.87 12.00 1.80
CA THR A 70 -0.14 12.98 2.25
C THR A 70 -0.64 12.66 3.66
N CYS A 71 -0.86 11.38 3.98
CA CYS A 71 -1.23 10.99 5.34
C CYS A 71 -0.13 11.35 6.37
N LYS A 72 1.15 11.18 6.00
CA LYS A 72 2.29 11.54 6.86
C LYS A 72 2.38 13.05 7.06
N GLU A 73 2.26 13.82 5.98
CA GLU A 73 2.34 15.29 6.01
C GLU A 73 1.21 15.92 6.83
N ASN A 74 0.03 15.31 6.84
CA ASN A 74 -1.12 15.76 7.63
C ASN A 74 -1.09 15.27 9.09
N GLY A 75 0.00 14.64 9.55
CA GLY A 75 0.12 14.13 10.92
C GLY A 75 -0.82 12.97 11.26
N ILE A 76 -1.44 12.35 10.25
CA ILE A 76 -2.30 11.17 10.42
C ILE A 76 -1.44 9.93 10.72
N ILE A 77 -0.15 9.98 10.35
CA ILE A 77 0.84 8.92 10.58
C ILE A 77 1.94 9.46 11.47
N ILE A 78 2.06 8.89 12.67
CA ILE A 78 3.25 9.02 13.51
C ILE A 78 4.05 7.74 13.27
N ILE A 79 5.17 7.84 12.56
CA ILE A 79 6.12 6.74 12.34
C ILE A 79 7.18 6.81 13.44
#